data_AF-A0A2E0MW98-F1
#
_entry.id   AF-A0A2E0MW98-F1
#
_cell.length_a   1.000
_cell.length_b   1.000
_cell.length_c   1.000
_cell.angle_alpha   90.00
_cell.angle_beta   90.00
_cell.angle_gamma   90.00
#
_symmetry.space_group_name_H-M   'P 1'
#
loop_
_entity.id
_entity.type
_entity.pdbx_description
1 polymer ?
#
loop_
_entity_poly.entity_id
_entity_poly.type
_entity_poly.pdbx_seq_one_letter_code
_entity_poly.pdbx_strand_id
1 'polypeptide(L)'
;MSDVSMPMIARVNAAKHLVKTSKRNRLPLPINQRHWVCRECTQLLIPGETSRVRIRNGQRIITCLTCGKVRRFGGGPKSHRGARNV
;
A
#
# COMPACT_ATOMS: atom_id res chain seq x y z
N MET A 1 -5.48 6.28 -17.33
CA MET A 1 -5.79 7.36 -16.38
C MET A 1 -7.10 7.03 -15.70
N SER A 2 -7.21 7.36 -14.42
CA SER A 2 -8.30 6.99 -13.51
C SER A 2 -9.67 7.44 -13.99
N ASP A 3 -10.58 6.49 -14.16
CA ASP A 3 -12.02 6.75 -14.10
C ASP A 3 -12.34 7.47 -12.78
N VAL A 4 -12.69 8.75 -12.87
CA VAL A 4 -13.14 9.59 -11.75
C VAL A 4 -14.64 9.36 -11.47
N SER A 5 -15.28 8.45 -12.20
CA SER A 5 -16.72 8.13 -12.12
C SER A 5 -17.13 7.33 -10.90
N MET A 6 -16.19 6.88 -10.05
CA MET A 6 -16.53 6.05 -8.90
C MET A 6 -16.76 6.89 -7.63
N PRO A 7 -18.00 6.99 -7.11
CA PRO A 7 -18.29 7.78 -5.93
C PRO A 7 -17.53 7.24 -4.72
N MET A 8 -17.07 8.15 -3.85
CA MET A 8 -16.19 7.86 -2.71
C MET A 8 -16.74 6.74 -1.80
N ILE A 9 -18.07 6.62 -1.69
CA ILE A 9 -18.79 5.58 -0.95
C ILE A 9 -18.43 4.17 -1.42
N ALA A 10 -18.33 3.95 -2.74
CA ALA A 10 -17.99 2.64 -3.29
C ALA A 10 -16.53 2.24 -3.00
N ARG A 11 -15.65 3.23 -2.78
CA ARG A 11 -14.20 3.02 -2.58
C ARG A 11 -13.87 2.44 -1.20
N VAL A 12 -14.67 2.76 -0.18
CA VAL A 12 -14.41 2.35 1.22
C VAL A 12 -14.53 0.83 1.41
N ASN A 13 -15.56 0.22 0.83
CA ASN A 13 -15.83 -1.21 0.99
C ASN A 13 -15.18 -2.09 -0.08
N ALA A 14 -14.79 -1.54 -1.23
CA ALA A 14 -14.17 -2.29 -2.32
C ALA A 14 -12.94 -3.11 -1.87
N ALA A 15 -12.06 -2.51 -1.07
CA ALA A 15 -10.88 -3.20 -0.55
C ALA A 15 -11.23 -4.38 0.38
N LYS A 16 -12.27 -4.23 1.21
CA LYS A 16 -12.75 -5.30 2.10
C LYS A 16 -13.31 -6.48 1.28
N HIS A 17 -14.14 -6.20 0.28
CA HIS A 17 -14.69 -7.24 -0.59
C HIS A 17 -13.61 -7.94 -1.41
N LEU A 18 -12.65 -7.20 -1.95
CA LEU A 18 -11.51 -7.76 -2.68
C LEU A 18 -10.73 -8.77 -1.81
N VAL A 19 -10.37 -8.37 -0.59
CA VAL A 19 -9.66 -9.24 0.36
C VAL A 19 -10.51 -10.44 0.75
N LYS A 20 -11.81 -10.25 1.00
CA LYS A 20 -12.74 -11.33 1.37
C LYS A 20 -12.85 -12.38 0.27
N THR A 21 -13.03 -11.96 -0.98
CA THR A 21 -13.12 -12.86 -2.14
C THR A 21 -11.80 -13.59 -2.40
N SER A 22 -10.67 -12.87 -2.35
CA SER A 22 -9.32 -13.44 -2.48
C SER A 22 -9.06 -14.52 -1.42
N LYS A 23 -9.38 -14.26 -0.15
CA LYS A 23 -9.26 -15.23 0.94
C LYS A 23 -10.17 -16.46 0.75
N ARG A 24 -11.43 -16.23 0.38
CA ARG A 24 -12.41 -17.31 0.13
C ARG A 24 -11.90 -18.29 -0.94
N ASN A 25 -11.34 -17.75 -2.02
CA ASN A 25 -10.85 -18.56 -3.14
C ASN A 25 -9.39 -19.01 -2.97
N ARG A 26 -8.73 -18.69 -1.84
CA ARG A 26 -7.30 -18.96 -1.58
C ARG A 26 -6.37 -18.41 -2.67
N LEU A 27 -6.78 -17.33 -3.34
CA LEU A 27 -6.00 -16.67 -4.38
C LEU A 27 -5.23 -15.47 -3.80
N PRO A 28 -3.99 -15.21 -4.24
CA PRO A 28 -3.27 -14.01 -3.82
C PRO A 28 -3.91 -12.74 -4.38
N LEU A 29 -3.81 -11.64 -3.63
CA LEU A 29 -4.19 -10.33 -4.17
C LEU A 29 -3.30 -9.99 -5.38
N PRO A 30 -3.89 -9.45 -6.47
CA PRO A 30 -3.10 -9.08 -7.64
C PRO A 30 -2.08 -7.99 -7.30
N ILE A 31 -0.92 -8.05 -7.95
CA ILE A 31 0.29 -7.32 -7.55
C ILE A 31 0.05 -5.81 -7.51
N ASN A 32 -0.75 -5.31 -8.45
CA ASN A 32 -1.08 -3.90 -8.61
C ASN A 32 -1.90 -3.38 -7.43
N GLN A 33 -2.87 -4.16 -6.93
CA GLN A 33 -3.78 -3.77 -5.85
C GLN A 33 -3.20 -4.06 -4.46
N ARG A 34 -2.29 -5.03 -4.33
CA ARG A 34 -1.70 -5.45 -3.04
C ARG A 34 -1.02 -4.32 -2.26
N HIS A 35 -0.54 -3.28 -2.94
CA HIS A 35 0.07 -2.12 -2.32
C HIS A 35 -0.94 -1.07 -1.82
N TRP A 36 -2.15 -1.08 -2.37
CA TRP A 36 -3.21 -0.11 -2.08
C TRP A 36 -4.14 -0.58 -0.97
N VAL A 37 -3.90 -1.73 -0.36
CA VAL A 37 -4.73 -2.26 0.73
C VAL A 37 -3.91 -2.34 2.01
N CYS A 38 -4.46 -1.79 3.09
CA CYS A 38 -3.89 -1.95 4.42
C CYS A 38 -4.03 -3.41 4.86
N ARG A 39 -2.96 -4.00 5.42
CA ARG A 39 -3.00 -5.41 5.85
C ARG A 39 -3.73 -5.64 7.18
N GLU A 40 -4.03 -4.56 7.89
CA GLU A 40 -4.60 -4.61 9.24
C GLU A 40 -6.09 -4.23 9.18
N CYS A 41 -6.39 -2.97 8.87
CA CYS A 41 -7.78 -2.51 8.78
C CYS A 41 -8.47 -2.81 7.43
N THR A 42 -7.74 -3.37 6.44
CA THR A 42 -8.25 -3.66 5.07
C THR A 42 -8.82 -2.46 4.30
N GLN A 43 -8.54 -1.24 4.76
CA GLN A 43 -8.95 -0.02 4.06
C GLN A 43 -8.08 0.24 2.83
N LEU A 44 -8.69 0.90 1.84
CA LEU A 44 -7.98 1.41 0.65
C LEU A 44 -7.03 2.54 1.05
N LEU A 45 -5.77 2.43 0.64
CA LEU A 45 -4.70 3.39 0.86
C LEU A 45 -4.65 4.34 -0.34
N ILE A 46 -5.29 5.49 -0.21
CA ILE A 46 -5.27 6.58 -1.18
C ILE A 46 -4.19 7.56 -0.71
N PRO A 47 -3.12 7.80 -1.50
CA PRO A 47 -2.11 8.80 -1.15
C PRO A 47 -2.75 10.18 -0.99
N GLY A 48 -2.50 10.84 0.14
CA GLY A 48 -3.03 12.18 0.42
C GLY A 48 -4.35 12.20 1.20
N GLU A 49 -5.17 11.15 1.10
CA GLU A 49 -6.42 11.05 1.86
C GLU A 49 -6.31 10.10 3.05
N THR A 50 -6.20 8.79 2.78
CA THR A 50 -6.21 7.73 3.81
C THR A 50 -4.81 7.17 4.10
N SER A 51 -3.81 7.61 3.33
CA SER A 51 -2.44 7.16 3.49
C SER A 51 -1.42 8.28 3.26
N ARG A 52 -0.32 8.20 4.01
CA ARG A 52 0.84 9.06 3.88
C ARG A 52 1.99 8.27 3.27
N VAL A 53 2.48 8.68 2.12
CA VAL A 53 3.63 8.07 1.44
C VAL A 53 4.86 8.95 1.61
N ARG A 54 5.97 8.36 2.06
CA ARG A 54 7.29 8.99 2.17
C ARG A 54 8.32 8.16 1.42
N ILE A 55 9.25 8.81 0.74
CA ILE A 55 10.39 8.15 0.10
C ILE A 55 11.64 8.57 0.86
N ARG A 56 12.35 7.62 1.48
CA ARG A 56 13.59 7.88 2.24
C ARG A 56 14.59 6.78 1.99
N ASN A 57 15.85 7.13 1.71
CA ASN A 57 16.97 6.19 1.54
C ASN A 57 16.65 5.05 0.55
N GLY A 58 15.97 5.35 -0.57
CA GLY A 58 15.56 4.34 -1.57
C GLY A 58 14.42 3.42 -1.10
N GLN A 59 13.75 3.75 0.00
CA GLN A 59 12.63 3.00 0.56
C GLN A 59 11.34 3.82 0.46
N ARG A 60 10.26 3.18 -0.01
CA ARG A 60 8.91 3.75 0.00
C ARG A 60 8.19 3.32 1.27
N ILE A 61 7.88 4.27 2.12
CA ILE A 61 7.21 4.08 3.42
C ILE A 61 5.78 4.58 3.28
N ILE A 62 4.81 3.66 3.36
CA ILE A 62 3.39 3.95 3.31
C ILE A 62 2.83 3.79 4.73
N THR A 63 2.24 4.86 5.26
CA THR A 63 1.59 4.86 6.58
C THR A 63 0.09 4.98 6.37
N CYS A 64 -0.67 4.06 6.96
CA CYS A 64 -2.12 4.16 7.01
C CYS A 64 -2.53 5.22 8.04
N LEU A 65 -3.32 6.20 7.63
CA LEU A 65 -3.77 7.27 8.53
C LEU A 65 -4.94 6.84 9.43
N THR A 66 -5.61 5.73 9.12
CA THR A 66 -6.75 5.25 9.91
C THR A 66 -6.36 4.30 11.04
N CYS A 67 -5.39 3.40 10.83
CA CYS A 67 -4.92 2.47 11.86
C CYS A 67 -3.45 2.65 12.26
N GLY A 68 -2.73 3.60 11.66
CA GLY A 68 -1.32 3.87 11.96
C GLY A 68 -0.31 2.85 11.40
N LYS A 69 -0.76 1.77 10.75
CA LYS A 69 0.14 0.72 10.24
C LYS A 69 1.11 1.25 9.18
N VAL A 70 2.39 0.96 9.38
CA VAL A 70 3.47 1.33 8.45
C VAL A 70 3.87 0.12 7.60
N ARG A 71 3.91 0.30 6.28
CA ARG A 71 4.45 -0.66 5.32
C ARG A 71 5.65 -0.04 4.60
N ARG A 72 6.72 -0.81 4.48
CA ARG A 72 7.96 -0.38 3.82
C ARG A 72 8.19 -1.25 2.58
N PHE A 73 8.54 -0.61 1.47
CA PHE A 73 8.85 -1.27 0.20
C PHE A 73 10.23 -0.85 -0.29
N GLY A 74 10.98 -1.81 -0.83
CA GLY A 74 12.38 -1.65 -1.23
C GLY A 74 13.36 -2.17 -0.18
N GLY A 75 14.62 -2.31 -0.58
CA GLY A 75 15.69 -2.95 0.21
C GLY A 75 16.27 -2.11 1.36
N GLY A 76 15.71 -0.94 1.67
CA GLY A 76 16.22 -0.05 2.70
C GLY A 76 17.48 0.74 2.28
N PRO A 77 18.10 1.50 3.21
CA PRO A 77 19.33 2.23 2.94
C PRO A 77 20.42 1.27 2.45
N LYS A 78 20.88 1.47 1.21
CA LYS A 78 21.94 0.67 0.59
C LYS A 78 23.32 1.12 1.11
N SER A 79 23.51 1.22 2.42
CA SER A 79 24.80 1.59 3.04
C SER A 79 25.95 0.70 2.52
N HIS A 80 25.67 -0.57 2.26
CA HIS A 80 26.65 -1.53 1.71
C HIS A 80 27.00 -1.35 0.21
N ARG A 81 26.34 -0.45 -0.55
CA ARG A 81 26.70 -0.18 -1.97
C ARG A 81 27.57 1.06 -2.16
N GLY A 82 27.86 1.81 -1.08
CA GLY A 82 28.59 3.07 -1.13
C GLY A 82 29.98 3.07 -0.48
N ALA A 83 30.53 1.91 -0.09
CA ALA A 83 31.79 1.83 0.66
C ALA A 83 32.76 0.77 0.10
N ARG A 84 33.00 0.81 -1.22
CA ARG A 84 34.20 0.22 -1.85
C ARG A 84 34.72 1.24 -2.84
N ASN A 85 35.59 2.12 -2.35
CA ASN A 85 36.65 2.86 -3.05
C ASN A 85 37.34 3.69 -1.96
N VAL A 86 38.06 2.99 -1.09
CA VAL A 86 39.28 3.49 -0.45
C VAL A 86 40.42 2.87 -1.24
#